data_AF-A0A4S2HGG6-F1
#
_entry.id   AF-A0A4S2HGG6-F1
#
_cell.length_a   1.000
_cell.length_b   1.000
_cell.length_c   1.000
_cell.angle_alpha   90.00
_cell.angle_beta   90.00
_cell.angle_gamma   90.00
#
_symmetry.space_group_name_H-M   'P 1'
#
loop_
_entity.id
_entity.type
_entity.pdbx_description
1 polymer ?
#
loop_
_entity_poly.entity_id
_entity_poly.type
_entity_poly.pdbx_seq_one_letter_code
_entity_poly.pdbx_strand_id
1 'polypeptide(L)'
;MDKYKELISIFSDILEKSKNYHIAYIYQVGYVSLIGLLNKEEEQNLSMIVDEIFSSPECMAESLLRNWRWQWFYDNKDLLPRKDYDNICQLDYEVPDCLKEQYKQVMLSWQDKIQAVLQEES
;
A
#
# COMPACT_ATOMS: atom_id res chain seq x y z
N MET A 1 -8.60 20.59 -1.80
CA MET A 1 -8.79 19.72 -0.61
C MET A 1 -7.45 19.01 -0.28
N ASP A 2 -7.24 18.45 0.93
CA ASP A 2 -5.93 17.86 1.32
C ASP A 2 -5.77 16.45 0.72
N LYS A 3 -5.12 16.38 -0.45
CA LYS A 3 -4.92 15.14 -1.24
C LYS A 3 -4.32 14.01 -0.42
N TYR A 4 -3.42 14.30 0.53
CA TYR A 4 -2.85 13.24 1.37
C TYR A 4 -3.89 12.59 2.26
N LYS A 5 -4.77 13.37 2.88
CA LYS A 5 -5.83 12.86 3.75
C LYS A 5 -6.86 12.06 2.98
N GLU A 6 -7.19 12.49 1.77
CA GLU A 6 -8.09 11.73 0.89
C GLU A 6 -7.47 10.40 0.46
N LEU A 7 -6.19 10.39 0.08
CA LEU A 7 -5.47 9.15 -0.22
C LEU A 7 -5.49 8.19 0.98
N ILE A 8 -5.27 8.68 2.22
CA ILE A 8 -5.41 7.87 3.44
C ILE A 8 -6.83 7.33 3.57
N SER A 9 -7.84 8.16 3.34
CA SER A 9 -9.25 7.80 3.47
C SER A 9 -9.63 6.68 2.50
N ILE A 10 -9.29 6.78 1.21
CA ILE A 10 -9.65 5.76 0.23
C ILE A 10 -8.92 4.43 0.47
N PHE A 11 -7.74 4.44 1.11
CA PHE A 11 -6.96 3.25 1.46
C PHE A 11 -7.17 2.77 2.91
N SER A 12 -8.10 3.37 3.66
CA SER A 12 -8.30 3.09 5.09
C SER A 12 -8.45 1.60 5.41
N ASP A 13 -9.33 0.88 4.70
CA ASP A 13 -9.53 -0.56 4.88
C ASP A 13 -8.23 -1.37 4.71
N ILE A 14 -7.39 -0.98 3.75
CA ILE A 14 -6.11 -1.64 3.48
C ILE A 14 -5.10 -1.31 4.57
N LEU A 15 -5.06 -0.06 5.04
CA LEU A 15 -4.19 0.37 6.13
C LEU A 15 -4.57 -0.30 7.45
N GLU A 16 -5.85 -0.47 7.75
CA GLU A 16 -6.33 -1.18 8.94
C GLU A 16 -5.93 -2.66 8.90
N LYS A 17 -5.95 -3.28 7.72
CA LYS A 17 -5.50 -4.65 7.52
C LYS A 17 -3.99 -4.81 7.63
N SER A 18 -3.23 -3.79 7.22
CA SER A 18 -1.77 -3.79 7.22
C SER A 18 -1.19 -3.70 8.64
N LYS A 19 -0.89 -4.85 9.26
CA LYS A 19 -0.25 -4.88 10.60
C LYS A 19 1.08 -4.12 10.68
N ASN A 20 1.87 -4.16 9.60
CA ASN A 20 3.25 -3.68 9.57
C ASN A 20 3.47 -2.40 8.73
N TYR A 21 2.46 -1.86 8.05
CA TYR A 21 2.62 -0.64 7.23
C TYR A 21 1.69 0.45 7.74
N HIS A 22 2.26 1.60 8.07
CA HIS A 22 1.55 2.73 8.66
C HIS A 22 1.90 4.02 7.94
N ILE A 23 0.97 4.98 7.94
CA ILE A 23 1.23 6.34 7.48
C ILE A 23 1.23 7.27 8.68
N ALA A 24 2.23 8.13 8.78
CA ALA A 24 2.30 9.15 9.82
C ALA A 24 2.62 10.52 9.21
N TYR A 25 2.19 11.59 9.88
CA TYR A 25 2.64 12.94 9.63
C TYR A 25 3.65 13.36 10.70
N ILE A 26 4.86 13.73 10.28
CA ILE A 26 5.91 14.21 11.17
C ILE A 26 6.10 15.71 10.91
N TYR A 27 5.93 16.52 11.96
CA TYR A 27 6.10 17.97 11.88
C TYR A 27 7.50 18.32 11.31
N GLN A 28 7.55 19.27 10.38
CA GLN A 28 8.74 19.68 9.59
C GLN A 28 9.29 18.67 8.58
N VAL A 29 8.76 17.44 8.54
CA VAL A 29 9.17 16.42 7.56
C VAL A 29 8.07 16.21 6.51
N GLY A 30 6.82 16.07 6.94
CA GLY A 30 5.68 15.74 6.08
C GLY A 30 5.12 14.34 6.34
N TYR A 31 4.41 13.79 5.37
CA TYR A 31 3.88 12.43 5.44
C TYR A 31 4.98 11.40 5.15
N VAL A 32 4.96 10.30 5.90
CA VAL A 32 5.93 9.21 5.81
C VAL A 32 5.24 7.85 5.88
N SER A 33 5.80 6.84 5.22
CA SER A 33 5.51 5.44 5.53
C SER A 33 6.40 4.95 6.66
N LEU A 34 5.80 4.16 7.55
CA LEU A 34 6.50 3.46 8.62
C LEU A 34 6.31 1.96 8.42
N ILE A 35 7.41 1.22 8.49
CA ILE A 35 7.37 -0.25 8.51
C ILE A 35 7.66 -0.74 9.93
N GLY A 36 6.74 -1.52 10.46
CA GLY A 36 6.87 -2.21 11.74
C GLY A 36 7.71 -3.47 11.62
N LEU A 37 8.72 -3.59 12.50
CA LEU A 37 9.39 -4.86 12.75
C LEU A 37 8.57 -5.63 13.79
N LEU A 38 7.81 -6.61 13.30
CA LEU A 38 6.99 -7.50 14.13
C LEU A 38 7.90 -8.49 14.88
N ASN A 39 7.71 -8.62 16.19
CA ASN A 39 8.19 -9.81 16.89
C ASN A 39 7.28 -10.98 16.52
N LYS A 40 7.82 -12.18 16.30
CA LYS A 40 6.99 -13.34 15.97
C LYS A 40 6.15 -13.82 17.17
N GLU A 41 6.50 -13.40 18.38
CA GLU A 41 5.89 -13.85 19.64
C GLU A 41 4.83 -12.90 20.16
N GLU A 42 4.90 -11.62 19.81
CA GLU A 42 4.00 -10.57 20.27
C GLU A 42 3.43 -9.92 19.01
N GLU A 43 2.12 -10.01 18.76
CA GLU A 43 1.46 -9.42 17.58
C GLU A 43 1.51 -7.87 17.52
N GLN A 44 2.51 -7.26 18.16
CA GLN A 44 2.78 -5.84 18.25
C GLN A 44 4.12 -5.50 17.59
N ASN A 45 4.21 -4.30 17.03
CA ASN A 45 5.45 -3.80 16.44
C ASN A 45 6.42 -3.41 17.57
N LEU A 46 7.58 -4.06 17.64
CA LEU A 46 8.63 -3.71 18.62
C LEU A 46 9.26 -2.35 18.33
N SER A 47 9.39 -2.05 17.04
CA SER A 47 9.97 -0.82 16.54
C SER A 47 9.38 -0.50 15.17
N MET A 48 9.31 0.78 14.85
CA MET A 48 8.96 1.25 13.51
C MET A 48 10.16 1.94 12.88
N ILE A 49 10.35 1.73 11.58
CA ILE A 49 11.39 2.37 10.79
C ILE A 49 10.69 3.27 9.77
N VAL A 50 11.21 4.48 9.57
CA VAL A 50 10.81 5.33 8.44
C VAL A 50 11.30 4.68 7.17
N ASP A 51 10.36 4.24 6.35
CA ASP A 51 10.63 3.58 5.08
C ASP A 51 10.75 4.61 3.95
N GLU A 52 9.77 5.51 3.85
CA GLU A 52 9.71 6.53 2.80
C GLU A 52 9.22 7.87 3.36
N ILE A 53 9.82 8.97 2.90
CA ILE A 53 9.32 10.34 3.14
C ILE A 53 8.72 10.83 1.83
N PHE A 54 7.44 11.18 1.83
CA PHE A 54 6.74 11.54 0.61
C PHE A 54 6.98 13.00 0.24
N SER A 55 7.57 13.21 -0.94
CA SER A 55 7.74 14.53 -1.54
C SER A 55 6.47 15.07 -2.18
N SER A 56 5.53 14.21 -2.56
CA SER A 56 4.27 14.57 -3.18
C SER A 56 3.14 13.55 -2.91
N PRO A 57 1.85 13.92 -3.11
CA PRO A 57 0.73 12.99 -3.02
C PRO A 57 0.86 11.80 -3.99
N GLU A 58 1.45 12.00 -5.17
CA GLU A 58 1.70 10.95 -6.16
C GLU A 58 2.63 9.88 -5.60
N CYS A 59 3.74 10.27 -4.95
CA CYS A 59 4.65 9.32 -4.31
C CYS A 59 3.94 8.50 -3.22
N MET A 60 3.08 9.16 -2.43
CA MET A 60 2.29 8.47 -1.41
C MET A 60 1.26 7.52 -2.02
N ALA A 61 0.60 7.90 -3.11
CA ALA A 61 -0.36 7.04 -3.81
C ALA A 61 0.32 5.78 -4.36
N GLU A 62 1.52 5.89 -4.93
CA GLU A 62 2.32 4.74 -5.34
C GLU A 62 2.68 3.83 -4.16
N SER A 63 3.09 4.41 -3.03
CA SER A 63 3.42 3.67 -1.81
C SER A 63 2.22 2.91 -1.23
N LEU A 64 1.05 3.55 -1.18
CA LEU A 64 -0.22 2.93 -0.78
C LEU A 64 -0.62 1.79 -1.72
N LEU A 65 -0.44 1.97 -3.03
CA LEU A 65 -0.74 0.93 -4.01
C LEU A 65 0.25 -0.24 -3.91
N ARG A 66 1.52 0.00 -3.55
CA ARG A 66 2.47 -1.07 -3.20
C ARG A 66 2.01 -1.83 -1.95
N ASN A 67 1.55 -1.13 -0.91
CA ASN A 67 1.00 -1.76 0.28
C ASN A 67 -0.23 -2.63 -0.05
N TRP A 68 -1.14 -2.16 -0.90
CA TRP A 68 -2.27 -2.97 -1.37
C TRP A 68 -1.81 -4.25 -2.07
N ARG A 69 -0.80 -4.18 -2.96
CA ARG A 69 -0.24 -5.38 -3.61
C ARG A 69 0.31 -6.37 -2.60
N TRP A 70 0.97 -5.89 -1.55
CA TRP A 70 1.42 -6.75 -0.45
C TRP A 70 0.26 -7.43 0.28
N GLN A 71 -0.80 -6.69 0.61
CA GLN A 71 -1.98 -7.28 1.25
C GLN A 71 -2.65 -8.33 0.35
N TRP A 72 -2.79 -8.04 -0.95
CA TRP A 72 -3.31 -8.99 -1.91
C TRP A 72 -2.42 -10.23 -2.03
N PHE A 73 -1.10 -10.05 -2.07
CA PHE A 73 -0.13 -11.14 -2.08
C PHE A 73 -0.30 -12.04 -0.85
N TYR A 74 -0.42 -11.47 0.35
CA TYR A 74 -0.59 -12.27 1.56
C TYR A 74 -1.90 -13.05 1.59
N ASP A 75 -2.99 -12.48 1.07
CA ASP A 75 -4.29 -13.17 0.97
C ASP A 75 -4.28 -14.34 -0.01
N ASN A 76 -3.46 -14.26 -1.07
CA ASN A 76 -3.43 -15.22 -2.17
C ASN A 76 -2.14 -16.04 -2.21
N LYS A 77 -1.31 -15.94 -1.16
CA LYS A 77 0.06 -16.46 -1.15
C LYS A 77 0.14 -17.93 -1.51
N ASP A 78 -0.84 -18.74 -1.13
CA ASP A 78 -0.84 -20.18 -1.39
C ASP A 78 -0.98 -20.52 -2.88
N LEU A 79 -1.67 -19.66 -3.64
CA LEU A 79 -1.92 -19.84 -5.07
C LEU A 79 -0.78 -19.30 -5.95
N LEU A 80 0.13 -18.52 -5.36
CA LEU A 80 1.23 -17.89 -6.09
C LEU A 80 2.45 -18.81 -6.16
N PRO A 81 3.11 -18.92 -7.34
CA PRO A 81 4.31 -19.74 -7.50
C PRO A 81 5.49 -19.15 -6.71
N ARG A 82 5.60 -17.82 -6.68
CA ARG A 82 6.64 -17.07 -5.98
C ARG A 82 6.20 -16.72 -4.57
N LYS A 83 7.12 -16.82 -3.60
CA LYS A 83 6.83 -16.58 -2.18
C LYS A 83 7.50 -15.33 -1.61
N ASP A 84 8.29 -14.64 -2.43
CA ASP A 84 9.10 -13.47 -2.09
C ASP A 84 9.24 -12.53 -3.30
N TYR A 85 9.24 -11.23 -3.04
CA TYR A 85 9.41 -10.19 -4.05
C TYR A 85 10.35 -9.11 -3.53
N ASP A 86 11.40 -8.81 -4.29
CA ASP A 86 12.23 -7.62 -4.04
C ASP A 86 11.47 -6.34 -4.41
N ASN A 87 10.69 -6.41 -5.48
CA ASN A 87 9.76 -5.37 -5.90
C ASN A 87 8.38 -5.99 -6.13
N ILE A 88 7.45 -5.66 -5.25
CA ILE A 88 6.08 -6.21 -5.29
C ILE A 88 5.31 -5.83 -6.56
N CYS A 89 5.72 -4.79 -7.30
CA CYS A 89 5.09 -4.46 -8.58
C CYS A 89 5.27 -5.57 -9.64
N GLN A 90 6.24 -6.46 -9.47
CA GLN A 90 6.40 -7.64 -10.35
C GLN A 90 5.21 -8.60 -10.26
N LEU A 91 4.47 -8.58 -9.14
CA LEU A 91 3.26 -9.37 -8.94
C LEU A 91 2.25 -9.16 -10.07
N ASP A 92 2.14 -7.95 -10.62
CA ASP A 92 1.19 -7.59 -11.68
C ASP A 92 1.30 -8.51 -12.91
N TYR A 93 2.49 -9.05 -13.17
CA TYR A 93 2.78 -9.94 -14.31
C TYR A 93 2.70 -11.42 -13.96
N GLU A 94 2.74 -11.76 -12.67
CA GLU A 94 2.81 -13.13 -12.15
C GLU A 94 1.48 -13.63 -11.58
N VAL A 95 0.41 -12.80 -11.63
CA VAL A 95 -0.93 -13.20 -11.18
C VAL A 95 -1.43 -14.40 -11.99
N PRO A 96 -1.82 -15.51 -11.33
CA PRO A 96 -2.36 -16.70 -11.99
C PRO A 96 -3.62 -16.39 -12.80
N ASP A 97 -3.82 -17.09 -13.91
CA ASP A 97 -4.93 -16.83 -14.83
C ASP A 97 -6.32 -16.91 -14.16
N CYS A 98 -6.47 -17.76 -13.13
CA CYS A 98 -7.72 -17.88 -12.37
C CYS A 98 -8.07 -16.62 -11.54
N LEU A 99 -7.09 -15.78 -11.20
CA LEU A 99 -7.27 -14.55 -10.41
C LEU A 99 -7.03 -13.27 -11.22
N LYS A 100 -6.47 -13.40 -12.41
CA LYS A 100 -5.96 -12.29 -13.23
C LYS A 100 -7.01 -11.23 -13.55
N GLU A 101 -8.23 -11.67 -13.90
CA GLU A 101 -9.30 -10.72 -14.24
C GLU A 101 -9.76 -9.95 -13.00
N GLN A 102 -10.00 -10.64 -11.89
CA GLN A 102 -10.37 -10.00 -10.63
C GLN A 102 -9.28 -9.02 -10.17
N TYR A 103 -8.01 -9.42 -10.22
CA TYR A 103 -6.89 -8.56 -9.86
C TYR A 103 -6.85 -7.28 -10.70
N LYS A 104 -6.99 -7.41 -12.03
CA LYS A 104 -6.99 -6.27 -12.94
C LYS A 104 -8.14 -5.31 -12.67
N GLN A 105 -9.34 -5.81 -12.44
CA GLN A 105 -10.51 -4.98 -12.14
C GLN A 105 -10.30 -4.17 -10.85
N VAL A 106 -9.76 -4.80 -9.80
CA VAL A 106 -9.47 -4.11 -8.54
C VAL A 106 -8.33 -3.09 -8.72
N MET A 107 -7.29 -3.43 -9.47
CA MET A 107 -6.19 -2.51 -9.78
C MET A 107 -6.66 -1.26 -10.53
N LEU A 108 -7.50 -1.44 -11.56
CA LEU A 108 -8.08 -0.33 -12.31
C LEU A 108 -8.94 0.54 -11.40
N SER A 109 -9.77 -0.06 -10.55
CA SER A 109 -10.56 0.69 -9.57
C SER A 109 -9.70 1.53 -8.62
N TRP A 110 -8.54 1.01 -8.18
CA TRP A 110 -7.60 1.80 -7.38
C TRP A 110 -6.98 2.95 -8.18
N GLN A 111 -6.57 2.70 -9.42
CA GLN A 111 -6.00 3.74 -10.29
C GLN A 111 -7.00 4.86 -10.55
N ASP A 112 -8.27 4.54 -10.80
CA ASP A 112 -9.33 5.53 -11.02
C ASP A 112 -9.56 6.38 -9.76
N LYS A 113 -9.64 5.75 -8.58
CA LYS A 113 -9.79 6.47 -7.30
C LYS A 113 -8.62 7.39 -7.01
N ILE A 114 -7.39 6.89 -7.21
CA ILE A 114 -6.17 7.70 -7.05
C ILE A 114 -6.20 8.88 -8.02
N GLN A 115 -6.51 8.63 -9.29
CA GLN A 115 -6.55 9.67 -10.31
C GLN A 115 -7.57 10.75 -9.96
N ALA A 116 -8.76 10.37 -9.47
CA ALA A 116 -9.77 11.32 -9.02
C ALA A 116 -9.21 12.27 -7.95
N VAL A 117 -8.62 11.72 -6.87
CA VAL A 117 -8.03 12.53 -5.78
C VAL A 117 -6.89 13.42 -6.28
N LEU A 118 -6.01 12.89 -7.16
CA LEU A 118 -4.86 13.65 -7.66
C LEU A 118 -5.27 14.77 -8.63
N GLN A 119 -6.38 14.62 -9.36
CA GLN A 119 -6.88 15.61 -10.33
C GLN A 119 -7.79 16.67 -9.70
N GLU A 120 -8.25 16.51 -8.47
CA GLU A 120 -9.00 17.56 -7.79
C GLU A 120 -8.18 18.86 -7.70
N GLU A 121 -8.79 19.97 -8.12
CA GLU A 121 -8.21 21.30 -7.98
C GLU A 121 -8.07 21.66 -6.49
N SER A 122 -6.93 22.24 -6.13
CA SER A 122 -6.56 22.50 -4.72
C SER A 122 -7.33 23.66 -4.10
#